data_AF-A0A941ST21-F1
#
_entry.id   AF-A0A941ST21-F1
#
_cell.length_a   1.000
_cell.length_b   1.000
_cell.length_c   1.000
_cell.angle_alpha   90.00
_cell.angle_beta   90.00
_cell.angle_gamma   90.00
#
_symmetry.space_group_name_H-M   'P 1'
#
loop_
_entity.id
_entity.type
_entity.pdbx_description
1 polymer ?
#
loop_
_entity_poly.entity_id
_entity_poly.type
_entity_poly.pdbx_seq_one_letter_code
_entity_poly.pdbx_strand_id
1 'polypeptide(L)'
;MNCDHGSPLARAGFSNLIQFQRDLSILSQVLELQTLKLVGGEPLLPPEICAFLSVAKKSGIAKRVQIWTNGLLLHRLRPGDLDDCDDLVISIYPGVSQRWDP
;
A
#
# COMPACT_ATOMS: atom_id res chain seq x y z
N MET A 1 -20.37 -6.87 -11.97
CA MET A 1 -19.98 -7.03 -10.56
C MET A 1 -19.09 -5.84 -10.22
N ASN A 2 -19.73 -4.73 -9.89
CA ASN A 2 -19.14 -3.39 -9.76
C ASN A 2 -18.87 -3.15 -8.27
N CYS A 3 -17.61 -3.30 -7.86
CA CYS A 3 -17.20 -3.24 -6.45
C CYS A 3 -16.41 -1.95 -6.16
N ASP A 4 -16.96 -0.80 -6.51
CA ASP A 4 -16.35 0.52 -6.21
C ASP A 4 -17.38 1.58 -5.75
N HIS A 5 -18.56 1.16 -5.29
CA HIS A 5 -19.63 2.10 -4.89
C HIS A 5 -19.30 2.98 -3.67
N GLY A 6 -18.19 2.72 -2.96
CA GLY A 6 -17.67 3.58 -1.88
C GLY A 6 -16.53 4.51 -2.29
N SER A 7 -15.95 4.32 -3.47
CA SER A 7 -14.77 5.09 -3.94
C SER A 7 -15.01 6.59 -4.16
N PRO A 8 -16.20 7.08 -4.55
CA PRO A 8 -16.42 8.53 -4.72
C PRO A 8 -16.77 9.26 -3.42
N LEU A 9 -17.19 8.53 -2.38
CA LEU A 9 -17.60 9.10 -1.09
C LEU A 9 -16.43 9.17 -0.09
N ALA A 10 -15.39 8.37 -0.29
CA ALA A 10 -14.12 8.57 0.37
C ALA A 10 -13.53 9.88 -0.18
N ARG A 11 -13.61 10.96 0.62
CA ARG A 11 -12.87 12.19 0.34
C ARG A 11 -11.43 11.79 0.00
N ALA A 12 -10.85 12.41 -1.03
CA ALA A 12 -9.42 12.30 -1.34
C ALA A 12 -8.61 12.83 -0.15
N GLY A 13 -8.50 11.99 0.87
CA GLY A 13 -7.77 12.22 2.09
C GLY A 13 -6.70 11.16 2.08
N PHE A 14 -5.45 11.59 1.98
CA PHE A 14 -4.32 10.79 2.39
C PHE A 14 -4.71 10.11 3.70
N SER A 15 -4.70 8.77 3.75
CA SER A 15 -4.93 8.06 4.99
C SER A 15 -4.00 8.67 6.02
N ASN A 16 -4.52 9.14 7.16
CA ASN A 16 -3.67 9.71 8.19
C ASN A 16 -2.89 8.55 8.82
N LEU A 17 -1.54 8.61 8.77
CA LEU A 17 -0.68 7.56 9.33
C LEU A 17 -1.00 7.26 10.80
N ILE A 18 -1.35 8.29 11.58
CA ILE A 18 -1.73 8.15 13.00
C ILE A 18 -3.03 7.37 13.13
N GLN A 19 -4.02 7.65 12.26
CA GLN A 19 -5.28 6.93 12.26
C GLN A 19 -5.07 5.48 11.85
N PHE A 20 -4.30 5.24 10.79
CA PHE A 20 -3.94 3.90 10.33
C PHE A 20 -3.26 3.09 11.43
N GLN A 21 -2.28 3.67 12.13
CA GLN A 21 -1.61 3.02 13.26
C GLN A 21 -2.59 2.66 14.38
N ARG A 22 -3.49 3.59 14.73
CA ARG A 22 -4.53 3.37 15.75
C ARG A 22 -5.46 2.23 15.33
N ASP A 23 -5.91 2.22 14.08
CA ASP A 23 -6.82 1.22 13.57
C ASP A 23 -6.19 -0.18 13.59
N LEU A 24 -4.94 -0.31 13.13
CA LEU A 24 -4.23 -1.60 13.19
C LEU A 24 -3.96 -2.05 14.63
N SER A 25 -3.66 -1.14 15.54
CA SER A 25 -3.45 -1.46 16.96
C SER A 25 -4.73 -1.99 17.64
N ILE A 26 -5.90 -1.50 17.25
CA ILE A 26 -7.18 -2.00 17.75
C ILE A 26 -7.53 -3.33 17.07
N LEU A 27 -7.44 -3.39 15.74
CA LEU A 27 -7.84 -4.57 14.97
C LEU A 27 -6.95 -5.79 15.25
N SER A 28 -5.64 -5.59 15.46
CA SER A 28 -4.69 -6.68 15.78
C SER A 28 -5.03 -7.44 17.05
N GLN A 29 -5.88 -6.90 17.93
CA GLN A 29 -6.32 -7.58 19.16
C GLN A 29 -7.38 -8.66 18.87
N VAL A 30 -8.06 -8.59 17.73
CA VAL A 30 -9.22 -9.44 17.41
C VAL A 30 -9.17 -10.05 16.01
N LEU A 31 -8.22 -9.63 15.17
CA LEU A 31 -8.11 -10.02 13.77
C LEU A 31 -6.66 -10.38 13.43
N GLU A 32 -6.49 -11.51 12.76
CA GLU A 32 -5.23 -11.90 12.12
C GLU A 32 -5.47 -12.07 10.61
N LEU A 33 -4.67 -11.39 9.81
CA LEU A 33 -4.75 -11.38 8.36
C LEU A 33 -3.66 -12.27 7.76
N GLN A 34 -4.01 -13.06 6.74
CA GLN A 34 -2.97 -13.69 5.91
C GLN A 34 -2.21 -12.64 5.11
N THR A 35 -2.88 -11.57 4.69
CA THR A 35 -2.28 -10.54 3.85
C THR A 35 -2.98 -9.21 4.07
N LEU A 36 -2.20 -8.17 4.36
CA LEU A 36 -2.64 -6.79 4.33
C LEU A 36 -2.17 -6.15 3.03
N LYS A 37 -3.10 -5.65 2.22
CA LYS A 37 -2.83 -5.03 0.93
C LYS A 37 -2.94 -3.52 1.06
N LEU A 38 -1.85 -2.82 0.81
CA LEU A 38 -1.83 -1.38 0.59
C LEU A 38 -2.07 -1.15 -0.90
N VAL A 39 -3.28 -0.72 -1.23
CA VAL A 39 -3.72 -0.46 -2.61
C VAL A 39 -3.81 1.04 -2.81
N GLY A 40 -3.20 1.55 -3.87
CA GLY A 40 -3.31 2.94 -4.27
C GLY A 40 -3.30 3.09 -5.78
N GLY A 41 -4.08 4.04 -6.30
CA GLY A 41 -3.96 4.48 -7.69
C GLY A 41 -2.64 5.22 -7.89
N GLU A 42 -2.55 6.41 -7.29
CA GLU A 42 -1.34 7.23 -7.10
C GLU A 42 -1.55 8.03 -5.79
N PRO A 43 -0.79 7.74 -4.73
CA PRO A 43 0.47 8.45 -4.50
C PRO A 43 1.52 7.51 -3.88
N LEU A 44 2.44 6.99 -4.69
CA LEU A 44 3.73 6.52 -4.20
C LEU A 44 4.61 7.75 -3.93
N LEU A 45 4.25 8.56 -2.92
CA LEU A 45 5.20 9.50 -2.35
C LEU A 45 6.15 8.67 -1.48
N PRO A 46 7.45 8.57 -1.84
CA PRO A 46 8.39 7.70 -1.14
C PRO A 46 8.40 7.84 0.39
N PRO A 47 8.26 9.05 1.00
CA PRO A 47 8.26 9.15 2.46
C PRO A 47 7.03 8.53 3.14
N GLU A 48 5.86 8.62 2.50
CA GLU A 48 4.61 8.25 3.13
C GLU A 48 4.43 6.74 3.11
N ILE A 49 4.63 6.09 1.96
CA ILE A 49 4.42 4.64 1.82
C ILE A 49 5.33 3.82 2.74
N CYS A 50 6.60 4.23 2.91
CA CYS A 50 7.53 3.57 3.82
C CYS A 50 7.00 3.60 5.27
N ALA A 51 6.41 4.72 5.67
CA ALA A 51 5.85 4.85 7.01
C ALA A 51 4.63 3.92 7.20
N PHE A 52 3.76 3.80 6.19
CA PHE A 52 2.64 2.85 6.23
C PHE A 52 3.11 1.39 6.29
N LEU A 53 4.11 1.02 5.49
CA LEU A 53 4.70 -0.32 5.52
C LEU A 53 5.26 -0.64 6.91
N SER A 54 6.01 0.28 7.50
CA SER A 54 6.59 0.08 8.82
C SER A 54 5.53 -0.07 9.91
N VAL A 55 4.47 0.75 9.87
CA VAL A 55 3.33 0.63 10.80
C VAL A 55 2.61 -0.71 10.60
N ALA A 56 2.36 -1.10 9.35
CA ALA A 56 1.72 -2.37 9.01
C ALA A 56 2.53 -3.56 9.55
N LYS A 57 3.84 -3.60 9.29
CA LYS A 57 4.72 -4.67 9.78
C LYS A 57 4.77 -4.73 11.30
N LYS A 58 4.93 -3.58 11.97
CA LYS A 58 5.01 -3.48 13.44
C LYS A 58 3.70 -3.84 14.14
N SER A 59 2.55 -3.67 13.47
CA SER A 59 1.26 -4.03 14.05
C SER A 59 1.09 -5.52 14.30
N GLY A 60 1.83 -6.37 13.59
CA GLY A 60 1.70 -7.83 13.68
C GLY A 60 0.34 -8.37 13.21
N ILE A 61 -0.56 -7.51 12.71
CA ILE A 61 -1.92 -7.92 12.30
C ILE A 61 -1.91 -8.86 11.10
N ALA A 62 -0.87 -8.83 10.27
CA ALA A 62 -0.79 -9.56 9.03
C ALA A 62 0.50 -10.35 8.90
N LYS A 63 0.41 -11.57 8.35
CA LYS A 63 1.59 -12.39 8.02
C LYS A 63 2.40 -11.82 6.86
N ARG A 64 1.74 -11.12 5.94
CA ARG A 64 2.34 -10.49 4.75
C ARG A 64 1.78 -9.09 4.55
N VAL A 65 2.64 -8.16 4.20
CA VAL A 65 2.30 -6.80 3.77
C VAL A 65 2.62 -6.67 2.28
N GLN A 66 1.64 -6.26 1.48
CA GLN A 66 1.79 -6.14 0.03
C GLN A 66 1.48 -4.73 -0.46
N ILE A 67 2.20 -4.27 -1.47
CA ILE A 67 1.86 -3.06 -2.21
C ILE A 67 1.31 -3.45 -3.58
N TRP A 68 0.19 -2.83 -3.95
CA TRP A 68 -0.41 -2.96 -5.27
C TRP A 68 -0.36 -1.60 -5.97
N THR A 69 0.30 -1.52 -7.12
CA THR A 69 0.54 -0.25 -7.84
C THR A 69 0.45 -0.41 -9.36
N ASN A 70 0.17 0.71 -10.06
CA ASN A 70 0.26 0.79 -11.52
C ASN A 70 1.71 0.87 -12.04
N GLY A 71 2.71 1.04 -11.17
CA GLY A 71 4.12 1.01 -11.54
C GLY A 71 4.74 2.34 -12.02
N LEU A 72 3.94 3.39 -12.26
CA LEU A 72 4.41 4.64 -12.90
C LEU A 72 5.49 5.39 -12.09
N LEU A 73 5.46 5.24 -10.76
CA LEU A 73 6.35 5.93 -9.83
C LEU A 73 7.45 5.04 -9.24
N LEU A 74 7.63 3.80 -9.73
CA LEU A 74 8.64 2.87 -9.20
C LEU A 74 10.07 3.41 -9.33
N HIS A 75 10.35 4.20 -10.36
CA HIS A 75 11.65 4.86 -10.57
C HIS A 75 12.06 5.83 -9.45
N ARG A 76 11.13 6.18 -8.54
CA ARG A 76 11.40 7.07 -7.40
C ARG A 76 11.74 6.30 -6.12
N LEU A 77 11.61 4.98 -6.12
CA LEU A 77 11.99 4.15 -4.99
C LEU A 77 13.51 4.16 -4.85
N ARG A 78 13.97 4.32 -3.62
CA ARG A 78 15.38 4.19 -3.25
C ARG A 78 15.61 2.80 -2.67
N PRO A 79 16.87 2.31 -2.68
CA PRO A 79 17.23 1.12 -1.93
C PRO A 79 16.77 1.25 -0.46
N GLY A 80 16.05 0.26 0.05
CA GLY A 80 15.51 0.25 1.42
C GLY A 80 14.06 0.72 1.56
N ASP A 81 13.49 1.42 0.58
CA ASP A 81 12.11 1.95 0.69
C ASP A 81 11.03 0.84 0.75
N LEU A 82 11.37 -0.40 0.41
CA LEU A 82 10.47 -1.56 0.41
C LEU A 82 10.87 -2.66 1.42
N ASP A 83 11.79 -2.40 2.36
CA ASP A 83 12.29 -3.43 3.28
C ASP A 83 11.18 -4.06 4.16
N ASP A 84 10.15 -3.28 4.48
CA ASP A 84 8.98 -3.71 5.25
C ASP A 84 7.85 -4.30 4.36
N CYS A 85 8.08 -4.44 3.04
CA CYS A 85 7.14 -4.98 2.07
C CYS A 85 7.50 -6.42 1.67
N ASP A 86 6.57 -7.36 1.85
CA ASP A 86 6.79 -8.76 1.50
C ASP A 86 6.54 -9.04 0.00
N ASP A 87 5.59 -8.34 -0.63
CA ASP A 87 5.35 -8.44 -2.09
C ASP A 87 5.02 -7.08 -2.72
N LEU A 88 5.63 -6.80 -3.86
CA LEU A 88 5.23 -5.72 -4.76
C LEU A 88 4.47 -6.30 -5.96
N VAL A 89 3.20 -5.95 -6.09
CA VAL A 89 2.34 -6.37 -7.19
C VAL A 89 2.14 -5.19 -8.14
N ILE A 90 2.54 -5.37 -9.40
CA ILE A 90 2.44 -4.35 -10.45
C ILE A 90 1.31 -4.74 -11.41
N SER A 91 0.31 -3.87 -11.53
CA SER A 91 -0.77 -4.04 -12.49
C SER A 91 -0.33 -3.55 -13.87
N ILE A 92 -0.08 -4.47 -14.80
CA ILE A 92 0.25 -4.15 -16.20
C ILE A 92 -1.04 -4.08 -17.00
N TYR A 93 -1.38 -2.88 -17.48
CA TYR A 93 -2.52 -2.68 -18.38
C TYR A 93 -2.02 -2.65 -19.84
N PRO A 94 -2.62 -3.45 -20.75
CA PRO A 94 -2.23 -3.44 -22.16
C PRO A 94 -2.50 -2.05 -22.76
N GLY A 95 -1.46 -1.44 -23.33
CA GLY A 95 -1.53 -0.11 -23.96
C GLY A 95 -0.80 1.02 -23.22
N VAL A 96 -0.28 0.77 -22.02
CA VAL A 96 0.57 1.73 -21.29
C VAL A 96 2.04 1.37 -21.50
N SER A 97 2.80 2.21 -22.22
CA SER A 97 4.24 2.05 -22.37
C SER A 97 4.93 2.33 -21.03
N GLN A 98 5.40 1.29 -20.35
CA GLN A 98 6.25 1.44 -19.17
C GLN A 98 7.70 1.22 -19.57
N ARG A 99 8.51 2.28 -19.48
CA ARG A 99 9.95 2.21 -19.70
C ARG A 99 10.61 1.86 -18.37
N TRP A 100 11.04 0.61 -18.24
CA TRP A 100 11.84 0.12 -17.11
C TRP A 100 13.23 -0.19 -17.65
N ASP A 101 14.23 0.58 -17.23
CA ASP A 101 15.64 0.31 -17.50
C ASP A 101 16.25 -0.27 -16.20
N PRO A 102 16.68 -1.55 -16.19
CA PRO A 102 17.16 -2.26 -15.00
C PRO A 102 18.55 -1.83 -14.52
#